data_AF-A0A5K1D1C2-F1
#
_entry.id   AF-A0A5K1D1C2-F1
#
_cell.length_a   1.000
_cell.length_b   1.000
_cell.length_c   1.000
_cell.angle_alpha   90.00
_cell.angle_beta   90.00
_cell.angle_gamma   90.00
#
_symmetry.space_group_name_H-M   'P 1'
#
loop_
_entity.id
_entity.type
_entity.pdbx_description
1 polymer ?
#
loop_
_entity_poly.entity_id
_entity_poly.type
_entity_poly.pdbx_seq_one_letter_code
_entity_poly.pdbx_strand_id
1 'polypeptide(L)' 'VCRDPRWGRCYESYSEDPKVVKMMTEIIPGLQGSKPRNGLPFVAG' A
#
# COMPACT_ATOMS: atom_id res chain seq x y z
N VAL A 1 -0.59 2.42 9.22
CA VAL A 1 0.07 2.04 10.49
C VAL A 1 -0.86 2.41 11.64
N CYS A 2 -1.82 1.55 11.94
CA CYS A 2 -2.63 1.69 13.15
C CYS A 2 -1.72 1.45 14.36
N ARG A 3 -1.65 2.38 15.31
CA ARG A 3 -0.87 2.24 16.56
C ARG A 3 -1.75 2.19 17.82
N ASP A 4 -3.06 2.26 17.64
CA ASP A 4 -4.03 2.19 18.72
C ASP A 4 -5.20 1.30 18.28
N PRO A 5 -5.34 0.09 18.85
CA PRO A 5 -6.36 -0.87 18.43
C PRO A 5 -7.79 -0.40 18.72
N ARG A 6 -7.99 0.67 19.50
CA ARG A 6 -9.29 1.29 19.72
C ARG A 6 -9.78 2.06 18.49
N TRP A 7 -8.91 2.30 17.53
CA TRP A 7 -9.32 2.86 16.25
C TRP A 7 -10.05 1.79 15.45
N GLY A 8 -11.36 1.98 15.24
CA GLY A 8 -12.24 1.01 14.60
C GLY A 8 -11.91 0.65 13.15
N ARG A 9 -10.79 1.15 12.58
CA ARG A 9 -10.26 0.83 11.25
C ARG A 9 -8.88 0.15 11.33
N CYS A 10 -8.45 -0.32 12.49
CA CYS A 10 -7.17 -1.02 12.62
C CYS A 10 -7.09 -2.30 11.80
N TYR A 11 -8.21 -2.92 11.46
CA TYR A 11 -8.27 -4.04 10.53
C TYR A 11 -7.85 -3.66 9.09
N GLU A 12 -7.93 -2.38 8.72
CA GLU A 12 -7.47 -1.91 7.40
C GLU A 12 -5.97 -1.60 7.37
N SER A 13 -5.28 -1.67 8.51
CA SER A 13 -3.84 -1.48 8.59
C SER A 13 -3.12 -2.82 8.67
N TYR A 14 -2.20 -3.08 7.74
CA TYR A 14 -1.42 -4.32 7.72
C TYR A 14 -0.62 -4.59 9.01
N SER A 15 -0.17 -3.53 9.71
CA SER A 15 0.52 -3.64 11.01
C SER A 15 0.62 -2.28 11.71
N GLU A 16 1.03 -2.31 12.98
CA GLU A 16 1.50 -1.17 13.78
C GLU A 16 2.98 -0.82 13.55
N ASP A 17 3.76 -1.75 12.96
CA ASP A 17 5.14 -1.50 12.56
C ASP A 17 5.19 -0.93 11.12
N PRO A 18 5.76 0.27 10.91
CA PRO A 18 5.98 0.84 9.58
C PRO A 18 6.78 -0.06 8.62
N LYS A 19 7.69 -0.91 9.11
CA LYS A 19 8.47 -1.82 8.26
C LYS A 19 7.56 -2.87 7.61
N VAL A 20 6.66 -3.45 8.38
CA VAL A 20 5.68 -4.43 7.88
C VAL A 20 4.73 -3.78 6.88
N VAL A 21 4.24 -2.58 7.17
CA VAL A 21 3.37 -1.84 6.23
C VAL A 21 4.08 -1.51 4.91
N LYS A 22 5.38 -1.22 4.93
CA LYS A 22 6.17 -0.99 3.70
C LYS A 22 6.32 -2.27 2.87
N MET A 23 6.50 -3.43 3.51
CA MET A 23 6.61 -4.71 2.80
C MET A 23 5.29 -5.10 2.11
N MET A 24 4.14 -4.72 2.68
CA MET A 24 2.83 -5.02 2.10
C MET A 24 2.42 -4.10 0.93
N THR A 25 3.32 -3.25 0.44
CA THR A 25 3.04 -2.37 -0.71
C THR A 25 3.03 -3.08 -2.06
N GLU A 26 3.31 -4.39 -2.09
CA GLU A 26 3.23 -5.26 -3.27
C GLU A 26 1.82 -5.32 -3.89
N ILE A 27 0.77 -5.01 -3.12
CA ILE A 27 -0.58 -4.86 -3.65
C ILE A 27 -0.68 -3.77 -4.73
N ILE A 28 0.15 -2.73 -4.66
CA ILE A 28 0.15 -1.60 -5.61
C ILE A 28 0.52 -2.06 -7.02
N PRO A 29 1.69 -2.68 -7.27
CA PRO A 29 1.99 -3.22 -8.59
C PRO A 29 1.10 -4.42 -8.97
N GLY A 30 0.56 -5.16 -8.00
CA GLY A 30 -0.42 -6.22 -8.28
C GLY A 30 -1.71 -5.69 -8.92
N LEU A 31 -2.17 -4.51 -8.50
CA LEU A 31 -3.39 -3.88 -9.03
C LEU A 31 -3.14 -2.96 -10.22
N GLN A 32 -2.01 -2.22 -10.23
CA GLN A 32 -1.72 -1.19 -11.23
C GLN A 32 -0.70 -1.64 -12.28
N GLY A 33 -0.12 -2.84 -12.14
CA GLY A 33 1.00 -3.28 -12.96
C GLY A 33 2.34 -2.66 -12.52
N SER A 34 3.42 -3.06 -13.19
CA SER A 34 4.76 -2.55 -12.90
C SER A 34 4.87 -1.06 -13.17
N LYS A 35 5.72 -0.36 -12.39
CA LYS A 35 6.00 1.07 -12.56
C LYS A 35 6.28 1.41 -14.04
N PRO A 36 5.60 2.41 -14.63
CA PRO A 36 5.87 2.83 -15.99
C PRO A 36 7.30 3.36 -16.13
N ARG A 37 7.92 3.15 -17.29
CA ARG A 37 9.23 3.73 -17.62
C ARG A 37 9.14 5.25 -17.51
N ASN A 38 10.16 5.88 -16.91
CA ASN A 38 10.19 7.33 -16.64
C ASN A 38 9.67 8.15 -17.84
N GLY A 39 8.63 8.96 -17.61
CA GLY A 39 8.08 9.88 -18.60
C GLY A 39 6.70 9.51 -19.17
N LEU A 40 6.16 8.32 -18.87
CA LEU A 40 4.83 7.92 -19.31
C LEU A 40 3.90 7.77 -18.09
N PRO A 41 2.83 8.59 -17.96
CA PRO A 41 1.82 8.32 -16.96
C PRO A 41 1.13 6.99 -17.30
N PHE A 42 1.05 6.08 -16.33
CA PHE A 42 0.22 4.90 -16.48
C PHE A 42 -1.25 5.33 -16.41
N VAL A 43 -1.92 5.31 -17.57
CA VAL A 43 -3.36 5.50 -17.70
C VAL A 43 -3.96 4.12 -17.95
N ALA A 44 -4.46 3.48 -16.90
CA ALA A 44 -5.54 2.51 -17.06
C ALA A 44 -6.81 3.34 -17.20
N GLY A 45 -7.36 3.38 -18.42
CA GLY A 45 -8.52 4.21 -18.79
C GLY A 45 -9.73 4.04 -17.88
#